data_AF-A0A7Z9LGN0-F1
#
_entry.id   AF-A0A7Z9LGN0-F1
#
_cell.length_a   1.000
_cell.length_b   1.000
_cell.length_c   1.000
_cell.angle_alpha   90.00
_cell.angle_beta   90.00
_cell.angle_gamma   90.00
#
_symmetry.space_group_name_H-M   'P 1'
#
loop_
_entity.id
_entity.type
_entity.pdbx_description
1 polymer ?
#
loop_
_entity_poly.entity_id
_entity_poly.type
_entity_poly.pdbx_seq_one_letter_code
_entity_poly.pdbx_strand_id
1 'polypeptide(L)' 'MKSAKIASLFRKLSDSIPNPKTELCYRNPFELLISVILSAQATDVSVNKVTPELFSAFPTPEEMFEAGSEKVFA' A
#
# COMPACT_ATOMS: atom_id res chain seq x y z
N MET A 1 -26.88 -13.86 -1.53
CA MET A 1 -26.77 -13.98 -0.05
C MET A 1 -27.88 -13.16 0.62
N LYS A 2 -28.51 -13.65 1.70
CA LYS A 2 -29.57 -12.91 2.42
C LYS A 2 -28.95 -11.75 3.23
N SER A 3 -29.53 -10.54 3.16
CA SER A 3 -29.03 -9.30 3.79
C SER A 3 -28.64 -9.46 5.27
N ALA A 4 -29.44 -10.19 6.06
CA ALA A 4 -29.15 -10.45 7.47
C ALA A 4 -27.81 -11.20 7.73
N LYS A 5 -27.39 -12.07 6.80
CA LYS A 5 -26.10 -12.78 6.92
C LYS A 5 -24.92 -11.86 6.66
N ILE A 6 -25.07 -10.89 5.75
CA ILE A 6 -24.04 -9.89 5.42
C ILE A 6 -23.82 -8.98 6.64
N ALA A 7 -24.88 -8.47 7.24
CA ALA A 7 -24.79 -7.63 8.44
C ALA A 7 -24.11 -8.36 9.61
N SER A 8 -24.44 -9.64 9.82
CA SER A 8 -23.77 -10.44 10.85
C SER A 8 -22.28 -10.68 10.58
N LEU A 9 -21.86 -10.77 9.31
CA LEU A 9 -20.45 -10.91 8.95
C LEU A 9 -19.67 -9.64 9.26
N PHE A 10 -20.17 -8.47 8.82
CA PHE A 10 -19.53 -7.20 9.09
C PHE A 10 -19.40 -6.91 10.59
N ARG A 11 -20.44 -7.24 11.38
CA ARG A 11 -20.37 -7.11 12.85
C ARG A 11 -19.21 -7.93 13.42
N LYS A 12 -19.12 -9.21 13.06
CA LYS A 12 -18.04 -10.09 13.54
C LYS A 12 -16.65 -9.60 13.11
N LEU A 13 -16.51 -9.14 11.86
CA LEU A 13 -15.25 -8.59 11.36
C LEU A 13 -14.85 -7.33 12.14
N SER A 14 -15.79 -6.41 12.34
CA SER A 14 -15.57 -5.18 13.13
C SER A 14 -15.23 -5.47 14.59
N ASP A 15 -15.86 -6.48 15.20
CA ASP A 15 -15.55 -6.90 16.58
C ASP A 15 -14.16 -7.54 16.65
N SER A 16 -13.75 -8.30 15.62
CA SER A 16 -12.46 -9.00 15.58
C SER A 16 -11.26 -8.13 15.22
N ILE A 17 -11.48 -7.12 14.37
CA ILE A 17 -10.44 -6.19 13.89
C ILE A 17 -11.02 -4.78 14.02
N PRO A 18 -10.96 -4.16 15.22
CA PRO A 18 -11.64 -2.88 15.48
C PRO A 18 -11.13 -1.69 14.66
N ASN A 19 -9.85 -1.71 14.27
CA ASN A 19 -9.22 -0.63 13.51
C ASN A 19 -8.33 -1.23 12.41
N PRO A 20 -8.90 -1.82 11.34
CA PRO A 20 -8.12 -2.42 10.28
C PRO A 20 -7.29 -1.34 9.57
N LYS A 21 -6.03 -1.64 9.27
CA LYS A 21 -5.12 -0.78 8.50
C LYS A 21 -4.48 -1.61 7.39
N THR A 22 -3.96 -0.95 6.36
CA THR A 22 -3.12 -1.62 5.35
C THR A 22 -1.83 -2.14 6.01
N GLU A 23 -1.27 -3.23 5.46
CA GLU A 23 0.05 -3.74 5.85
C GLU A 23 1.18 -3.05 5.09
N LEU A 24 0.87 -2.22 4.08
CA LEU A 24 1.86 -1.42 3.36
C LEU A 24 2.48 -0.36 4.29
N CYS A 25 3.80 -0.26 4.27
CA CYS A 25 4.57 0.72 5.02
C CYS A 25 4.68 2.03 4.22
N TYR A 26 4.20 3.14 4.79
CA TYR A 26 4.26 4.47 4.19
C TYR A 26 4.26 5.56 5.27
N ARG A 27 4.78 6.73 4.94
CA ARG A 27 4.83 7.92 5.82
C ARG A 27 3.89 9.03 5.38
N ASN A 28 3.50 9.05 4.11
CA ASN A 28 2.67 10.09 3.51
C ASN A 28 1.82 9.52 2.36
N PRO A 29 0.84 10.29 1.83
CA PRO A 29 -0.04 9.82 0.76
C PRO A 29 0.67 9.46 -0.56
N PHE A 30 1.79 10.10 -0.89
CA PHE A 30 2.56 9.78 -2.09
C PHE A 30 3.19 8.39 -1.98
N GLU A 31 3.85 8.10 -0.86
CA GLU A 31 4.41 6.77 -0.59
C GLU A 31 3.34 5.67 -0.61
N LEU A 32 2.16 5.95 -0.06
CA LEU A 32 1.05 5.00 -0.12
C LEU A 32 0.58 4.76 -1.56
N LEU A 33 0.43 5.83 -2.36
CA LEU A 33 0.03 5.71 -3.76
C LEU A 33 1.01 4.83 -4.54
N ILE A 34 2.32 5.09 -4.42
CA ILE A 34 3.34 4.28 -5.10
C ILE A 34 3.33 2.83 -4.59
N SER A 35 3.20 2.62 -3.28
CA SER A 35 3.12 1.27 -2.70
C SER A 35 1.90 0.49 -3.21
N VAL A 36 0.75 1.15 -3.37
CA VAL A 36 -0.45 0.54 -3.95
C VAL A 36 -0.24 0.19 -5.43
N ILE A 37 0.41 1.05 -6.20
CA ILE A 37 0.76 0.74 -7.61
C ILE A 37 1.66 -0.51 -7.68
N LEU A 38 2.69 -0.58 -6.83
CA LEU A 38 3.62 -1.71 -6.78
C LEU A 38 2.99 -3.01 -6.25
N SER A 39 1.91 -2.92 -5.45
CA SER A 39 1.21 -4.08 -4.92
C SER A 39 0.48 -4.91 -5.98
N ALA A 40 0.31 -4.37 -7.20
CA ALA A 40 -0.31 -5.09 -8.29
C ALA A 40 0.42 -6.42 -8.57
N GLN A 41 -0.27 -7.54 -8.34
CA GLN A 41 0.28 -8.89 -8.48
C GLN A 41 1.52 -9.17 -7.61
N ALA A 42 1.67 -8.43 -6.51
CA ALA A 42 2.73 -8.61 -5.52
C ALA A 42 2.15 -8.84 -4.12
N THR A 43 3.01 -9.13 -3.16
CA THR A 43 2.63 -9.21 -1.73
C THR A 43 3.05 -7.94 -1.00
N ASP A 44 2.32 -7.55 0.04
CA ASP A 44 2.70 -6.40 0.89
C ASP A 44 4.12 -6.61 1.48
N VAL A 45 4.51 -7.85 1.76
CA VAL A 45 5.88 -8.21 2.18
C VAL A 45 6.93 -7.87 1.11
N SER A 46 6.68 -8.19 -0.16
CA SER A 46 7.61 -7.84 -1.25
C SER A 46 7.66 -6.33 -1.49
N VAL A 47 6.53 -5.63 -1.39
CA VAL A 47 6.48 -4.16 -1.56
C VAL A 47 7.26 -3.49 -0.43
N ASN A 48 7.01 -3.87 0.82
CA ASN A 48 7.68 -3.31 1.99
C ASN A 48 9.20 -3.59 2.04
N LYS A 49 9.69 -4.58 1.29
CA LYS A 49 11.13 -4.82 1.14
C LYS A 49 11.81 -3.81 0.22
N VAL A 50 11.13 -3.33 -0.82
CA VAL A 50 11.71 -2.46 -1.85
C VAL A 50 11.43 -0.97 -1.62
N THR A 51 10.29 -0.65 -1.02
CA THR A 51 9.87 0.75 -0.83
C THR A 51 10.79 1.60 0.06
N PRO A 52 11.48 1.09 1.09
CA PRO A 52 12.40 1.92 1.88
C PRO A 52 13.56 2.47 1.06
N GLU A 53 14.16 1.66 0.18
CA GLU A 53 15.25 2.08 -0.70
C GLU A 53 14.73 3.02 -1.78
N LEU A 54 13.61 2.68 -2.42
CA LEU A 54 12.96 3.52 -3.43
C LEU A 54 12.64 4.93 -2.90
N PHE A 55 12.03 5.02 -1.70
CA PHE A 55 11.66 6.31 -1.10
C PHE A 55 12.84 7.05 -0.48
N SER A 56 13.96 6.36 -0.23
CA SER A 56 15.21 7.04 0.13
C SER A 56 15.90 7.63 -1.11
N ALA A 57 15.80 6.97 -2.26
CA ALA A 57 16.37 7.44 -3.52
C ALA A 57 15.52 8.56 -4.15
N PHE A 58 14.19 8.48 -4.05
CA PHE A 58 13.24 9.42 -4.63
C PHE A 58 12.15 9.81 -3.60
N PRO A 59 12.47 10.67 -2.62
CA PRO A 59 11.59 10.98 -1.50
C PRO A 59 10.37 11.84 -1.89
N THR A 60 10.41 12.53 -3.02
CA THR A 60 9.33 13.40 -3.50
C THR A 60 8.83 12.98 -4.90
N PRO A 61 7.58 13.31 -5.25
CA PRO A 61 7.06 13.09 -6.60
C PRO A 61 7.94 13.72 -7.68
N GLU A 62 8.44 14.93 -7.44
CA GLU A 62 9.29 15.67 -8.36
C GLU A 62 10.63 14.97 -8.57
N GLU A 63 11.29 14.51 -7.50
CA GLU A 63 12.55 13.76 -7.62
C GLU A 63 12.37 12.41 -8.34
N MET A 64 11.26 11.70 -8.10
CA MET A 64 10.94 10.46 -8.81
C MET A 64 10.65 10.72 -10.30
N PHE A 65 9.97 11.82 -10.61
CA PHE A 65 9.69 12.23 -11.99
C PHE A 65 10.98 12.58 -12.75
N GLU A 66 11.84 13.41 -12.17
CA GLU A 66 13.12 13.83 -12.77
C GLU A 66 14.09 12.66 -12.93
N ALA A 67 14.01 11.63 -12.08
CA ALA A 67 14.80 10.42 -12.24
C ALA A 67 14.46 9.65 -13.53
N GLY A 68 13.20 9.73 -13.97
CA GLY A 68 12.68 9.01 -15.13
C GLY A 68 12.48 7.51 -14.88
N SER A 69 11.66 6.87 -15.70
CA SER A 69 11.24 5.48 -15.51
C SER A 69 12.39 4.48 -15.53
N GLU A 70 13.43 4.71 -16.35
CA GLU A 70 14.57 3.80 -16.43
C GLU A 70 15.30 3.69 -15.11
N LYS A 71 15.47 4.79 -14.36
CA LYS A 71 16.14 4.77 -13.05
C LYS A 71 15.22 4.29 -11.93
N VAL A 72 13.92 4.56 -12.04
CA VAL A 72 12.93 4.15 -11.04
C VAL A 72 12.67 2.64 -11.08
N PHE A 73 12.78 2.01 -12.25
CA PHE A 73 12.55 0.56 -12.44
C PHE A 73 13.84 -0.26 -12.68
N ALA A 74 15.01 0.35 -12.52
CA ALA A 74 16.30 -0.34 -12.58
C ALA A 74 16.47 -1.31 -11.41
#